data_AF-A0A2G9R8E8-F1
#
_entry.id   AF-A0A2G9R8E8-F1
#
_cell.length_a   1.000
_cell.length_b   1.000
_cell.length_c   1.000
_cell.angle_alpha   90.00
_cell.angle_beta   90.00
_cell.angle_gamma   90.00
#
_symmetry.space_group_name_H-M   'P 1'
#
loop_
_entity.id
_entity.type
_entity.pdbx_description
1 polymer ?
#
loop_
_entity_poly.entity_id
_entity_poly.type
_entity_poly.pdbx_seq_one_letter_code
_entity_poly.pdbx_strand_id
1 'polypeptide(L)' 'MAARDISHEAIIALVRAQPELWDSECPRFADRVLKRSKWEEVYRYVTPNWDDMSATEQDNRDRGLFCSVHMTVFCKH' A
#
# COMPACT_ATOMS: atom_id res chain seq x y z
N MET A 1 -1.25 8.73 -21.28
CA MET A 1 -0.31 7.85 -20.55
C MET A 1 -1.06 6.58 -20.22
N ALA A 2 -0.58 5.41 -20.67
CA ALA A 2 -1.25 4.14 -20.44
C ALA A 2 -1.23 3.83 -18.93
N ALA A 3 -2.40 3.57 -18.34
CA ALA A 3 -2.47 3.03 -16.99
C ALA A 3 -1.70 1.71 -16.99
N ARG A 4 -0.57 1.66 -16.28
CA ARG A 4 0.14 0.40 -16.10
C ARG A 4 -0.75 -0.43 -15.19
N ASP A 5 -1.43 -1.43 -15.74
CA ASP A 5 -2.10 -2.46 -14.95
C ASP A 5 -1.03 -3.14 -14.09
N ILE A 6 -0.84 -2.61 -12.87
CA ILE A 6 0.09 -3.20 -11.92
C ILE A 6 -0.60 -4.44 -11.37
N SER A 7 -0.01 -5.60 -11.66
CA SER A 7 -0.52 -6.87 -11.18
C SER A 7 -0.51 -6.89 -9.65
N HIS A 8 -1.52 -7.55 -9.06
CA HIS A 8 -1.64 -7.69 -7.61
C HIS A 8 -0.35 -8.24 -6.96
N GLU A 9 0.32 -9.17 -7.65
CA GLU A 9 1.63 -9.71 -7.25
C GLU A 9 2.73 -8.65 -7.09
N ALA A 10 2.77 -7.64 -7.98
CA ALA A 10 3.73 -6.56 -7.87
C ALA A 10 3.44 -5.67 -6.65
N ILE A 11 2.17 -5.47 -6.31
CA ILE A 11 1.75 -4.75 -5.09
C ILE A 11 2.18 -5.52 -3.84
N ILE A 12 1.95 -6.84 -3.82
CA ILE A 12 2.37 -7.71 -2.72
C ILE A 12 3.89 -7.69 -2.55
N ALA A 13 4.65 -7.74 -3.65
CA ALA A 13 6.11 -7.66 -3.61
C ALA A 13 6.60 -6.33 -3.02
N LEU A 14 5.96 -5.20 -3.37
CA LEU A 14 6.28 -3.87 -2.84
C LEU A 14 6.00 -3.75 -1.34
N VAL A 15 4.87 -4.29 -0.88
CA VAL A 15 4.55 -4.28 0.55
C VAL A 15 5.45 -5.24 1.32
N ARG A 16 5.75 -6.42 0.78
CA ARG A 16 6.69 -7.36 1.40
C ARG A 16 8.10 -6.80 1.54
N ALA A 17 8.56 -5.97 0.59
CA ALA A 17 9.85 -5.30 0.66
C ALA A 17 9.95 -4.25 1.78
N GLN A 18 8.83 -3.86 2.38
CA GLN A 18 8.75 -2.82 3.41
C GLN A 18 8.23 -3.44 4.72
N PRO A 19 9.11 -4.02 5.56
CA PRO A 19 8.72 -4.66 6.81
C PRO A 19 7.98 -3.70 7.75
N GLU A 20 8.21 -2.39 7.66
CA GLU A 20 7.48 -1.40 8.46
C GLU A 20 5.95 -1.45 8.26
N LEU A 21 5.47 -1.98 7.13
CA LEU A 21 4.06 -2.07 6.81
C LEU A 21 3.37 -3.31 7.40
N TRP A 22 4.10 -4.42 7.59
CA TRP A 22 3.50 -5.73 7.92
C TRP A 22 4.19 -6.50 9.04
N ASP A 23 5.47 -6.24 9.31
CA ASP A 23 6.27 -6.97 10.29
C ASP A 23 6.14 -6.31 11.67
N SER A 24 5.47 -6.98 12.61
CA SER A 24 5.31 -6.48 13.98
C SER A 24 6.60 -6.47 14.79
N GLU A 25 7.61 -7.25 14.39
CA GLU A 25 8.93 -7.26 15.03
C GLU A 25 9.77 -6.05 14.58
N CYS A 26 9.39 -5.40 13.48
CA CYS A 26 10.05 -4.18 13.03
C CYS A 26 9.79 -3.03 14.03
N PRO A 27 10.84 -2.38 14.58
CA PRO A 27 10.67 -1.27 15.54
C PRO A 27 9.85 -0.10 14.98
N ARG A 28 9.89 0.05 13.65
CA ARG A 28 9.19 1.09 12.91
C ARG A 28 7.74 0.74 12.59
N PHE A 29 7.31 -0.49 12.86
CA PHE A 29 5.91 -0.90 12.67
C PHE A 29 4.95 -0.16 13.61
N ALA A 30 5.39 0.26 14.79
CA ALA A 30 4.56 1.07 15.67
C ALA A 30 4.39 2.52 15.17
N ASP A 31 5.24 2.97 14.25
CA ASP A 31 5.22 4.34 13.73
C ASP A 31 4.13 4.51 12.68
N ARG A 32 3.01 5.09 13.11
CA ARG A 32 1.85 5.36 12.25
C ARG A 32 2.12 6.42 11.19
N VAL A 33 2.99 7.39 11.45
CA VAL A 33 3.32 8.46 10.51
C VAL A 33 4.16 7.87 9.37
N LEU A 34 5.18 7.09 9.72
CA LEU A 34 6.01 6.39 8.75
C LEU A 34 5.19 5.40 7.91
N LYS A 35 4.32 4.60 8.56
CA LYS A 35 3.43 3.66 7.87
C LYS A 35 2.57 4.37 6.82
N ARG A 36 1.97 5.51 7.17
CA ARG A 36 1.16 6.29 6.23
C ARG A 36 1.99 6.73 5.02
N SER A 37 3.18 7.28 5.25
CA SER A 37 4.06 7.71 4.16
C SER A 37 4.51 6.54 3.26
N LYS A 38 4.74 5.35 3.84
CA LYS A 38 5.09 4.16 3.06
C LYS A 38 3.91 3.62 2.25
N TRP A 39 2.70 3.67 2.78
CA TRP A 39 1.50 3.37 2.02
C TRP A 39 1.27 4.37 0.88
N GLU A 40 1.49 5.68 1.11
CA GLU A 40 1.43 6.70 0.05
C GLU A 40 2.41 6.42 -1.11
N GLU A 41 3.63 5.96 -0.82
CA GLU A 41 4.58 5.51 -1.86
C GLU A 41 4.00 4.34 -2.69
N VAL A 42 3.38 3.36 -2.03
CA VAL A 42 2.73 2.22 -2.70
C VAL A 42 1.55 2.72 -3.55
N TYR A 43 0.70 3.60 -3.03
CA TYR A 43 -0.46 4.12 -3.74
C TYR A 43 -0.10 4.91 -4.99
N ARG A 44 0.90 5.79 -4.91
CA ARG A 44 1.46 6.51 -6.07
C ARG A 44 2.02 5.57 -7.13
N TYR A 45 2.61 4.45 -6.69
CA TYR A 45 3.17 3.48 -7.62
C TYR A 45 2.06 2.70 -8.36
N VAL A 46 1.03 2.24 -7.64
CA VAL A 46 -0.02 1.37 -8.20
C VAL A 46 -1.16 2.12 -8.87
N THR A 47 -1.39 3.38 -8.49
CA THR A 47 -2.46 4.20 -9.04
C THR A 47 -1.85 5.34 -9.86
N PRO A 48 -1.81 5.21 -11.20
CA PRO A 48 -1.51 6.35 -12.05
C PRO A 48 -2.56 7.43 -11.79
N ASN A 49 -2.14 8.69 -11.65
CA ASN A 49 -2.97 9.84 -11.25
C ASN A 49 -3.34 9.92 -9.76
N TRP A 50 -2.64 9.21 -8.86
CA TRP A 50 -2.91 9.29 -7.41
C TRP A 50 -2.93 10.75 -6.90
N ASP A 51 -1.93 11.55 -7.26
CA ASP A 51 -1.82 12.94 -6.83
C ASP A 51 -2.89 13.87 -7.43
N ASP A 52 -3.54 13.46 -8.52
CA ASP A 52 -4.64 14.19 -9.16
C ASP A 52 -6.03 13.78 -8.63
N MET A 53 -6.11 12.68 -7.86
CA MET A 53 -7.35 12.23 -7.24
C MET A 53 -7.72 13.12 -6.06
N SER A 54 -9.01 13.35 -5.85
CA SER A 54 -9.49 14.05 -4.66
C SER A 54 -9.24 13.23 -3.38
N ALA A 55 -9.18 13.88 -2.23
CA ALA A 55 -8.98 13.20 -0.95
C ALA A 55 -9.99 12.08 -0.67
N THR A 56 -11.24 12.24 -1.13
CA THR A 56 -12.28 11.22 -1.01
C THR A 56 -12.04 10.01 -1.92
N GLU A 57 -11.56 10.24 -3.14
CA GLU A 57 -11.21 9.15 -4.06
C GLU A 57 -9.97 8.40 -3.60
N GLN A 58 -8.98 9.11 -3.04
CA GLN A 58 -7.82 8.51 -2.39
C GLN A 58 -8.24 7.65 -1.20
N ASP A 59 -9.09 8.14 -0.28
CA ASP A 59 -9.56 7.37 0.90
C ASP A 59 -10.30 6.09 0.50
N ASN A 60 -11.18 6.17 -0.50
CA ASN A 60 -11.90 5.00 -1.00
C ASN A 60 -10.96 3.93 -1.58
N ARG A 61 -9.89 4.36 -2.26
CA ARG A 61 -8.93 3.46 -2.91
C ARG A 61 -7.88 2.91 -1.93
N ASP A 62 -7.46 3.73 -0.97
CA ASP A 62 -6.65 3.35 0.18
C ASP A 62 -7.27 2.18 0.92
N ARG A 63 -8.56 2.30 1.30
CA ARG A 63 -9.31 1.24 1.99
C ARG A 63 -9.39 -0.06 1.18
N GLY A 64 -9.61 0.03 -0.13
CA GLY A 64 -9.72 -1.14 -1.01
C GLY A 64 -8.40 -1.90 -1.14
N LEU A 65 -7.30 -1.18 -1.40
CA LEU A 65 -5.96 -1.75 -1.52
C LEU A 65 -5.44 -2.26 -0.18
N PHE A 66 -5.69 -1.53 0.91
CA PHE A 66 -5.34 -1.97 2.25
C PHE A 66 -6.04 -3.29 2.57
N CYS A 67 -7.36 -3.42 2.37
CA CYS A 67 -8.07 -4.68 2.59
C CYS A 67 -7.52 -5.83 1.72
N SER A 68 -7.22 -5.57 0.45
CA SER A 68 -6.75 -6.61 -0.47
C SER A 68 -5.35 -7.11 -0.11
N VAL A 69 -4.42 -6.19 0.14
CA VAL A 69 -3.02 -6.51 0.41
C VAL A 69 -2.81 -6.96 1.86
N HIS A 70 -3.54 -6.39 2.82
CA HIS A 70 -3.49 -6.82 4.21
C HIS A 70 -3.95 -8.27 4.35
N MET A 71 -5.02 -8.68 3.66
CA MET A 71 -5.43 -10.09 3.68
C MET A 71 -4.37 -11.02 3.07
N THR A 72 -3.58 -10.58 2.10
CA THR A 72 -2.55 -11.44 1.47
C THR A 72 -1.18 -11.42 2.16
N VAL A 73 -0.80 -10.31 2.79
CA VAL A 73 0.49 -10.17 3.48
C VAL A 73 0.40 -10.58 4.94
N PHE A 74 -0.74 -10.34 5.61
CA PHE A 74 -0.96 -10.67 7.02
C PHE A 74 -1.50 -12.10 7.24
N CYS A 75 -2.21 -12.70 6.27
CA CYS A 75 -2.53 -14.14 6.31
C CYS A 75 -1.37 -14.98 5.75
N LYS A 76 -0.23 -14.99 6.43
CA LYS A 76 0.67 -16.14 6.37
C LYS A 76 0.17 -17.16 7.39
N HIS A 77 -0.35 -18.29 6.90
CA HIS A 77 -0.38 -19.55 7.65
C HIS A 77 0.93 -20.28 7.39
#